data_AF-A0A957TCZ8-F1
#
_entry.id   AF-A0A957TCZ8-F1
#
_cell.length_a   1.000
_cell.length_b   1.000
_cell.length_c   1.000
_cell.angle_alpha   90.00
_cell.angle_beta   90.00
_cell.angle_gamma   90.00
#
_symmetry.space_group_name_H-M   'P 1'
#
loop_
_entity.id
_entity.type
_entity.pdbx_description
1 polymer ?
#
loop_
_entity_poly.entity_id
_entity_poly.type
_entity_poly.pdbx_seq_one_letter_code
_entity_poly.pdbx_strand_id
1 'polypeptide(L)' 'SLIQNLRQQFDYVLIDTPDLTVADIVAVAPHADELILVARRSHVRREAVKSAAEFLSRFNGKPVRLVVNESEG' A
#
# COMPACT_ATOMS: atom_id res chain seq x y z
N SER A 1 -4.42 -12.72 15.30
CA SER A 1 -3.39 -11.66 15.25
C SER A 1 -4.01 -10.33 15.68
N LEU A 2 -3.21 -9.31 16.02
CA LEU A 2 -3.69 -7.96 16.35
C LEU A 2 -4.65 -7.42 15.28
N ILE A 3 -4.28 -7.56 14.00
CA ILE A 3 -5.09 -7.10 12.86
C ILE A 3 -6.48 -7.73 12.86
N GLN A 4 -6.61 -9.03 13.16
CA GLN A 4 -7.93 -9.69 13.24
C GLN A 4 -8.79 -9.15 14.38
N ASN A 5 -8.17 -8.72 15.48
CA ASN A 5 -8.90 -8.12 16.60
C ASN A 5 -9.39 -6.71 16.25
N LEU A 6 -8.54 -5.90 15.61
CA LEU A 6 -8.90 -4.56 15.13
C LEU A 6 -10.03 -4.61 14.10
N ARG A 7 -10.03 -5.61 13.20
CA ARG A 7 -11.12 -5.83 12.23
C ARG A 7 -12.50 -6.05 12.86
N GLN A 8 -12.56 -6.53 14.11
CA GLN A 8 -13.83 -6.72 14.81
C GLN A 8 -14.31 -5.47 15.55
N GLN A 9 -13.42 -4.49 15.77
CA GLN A 9 -13.68 -3.32 16.61
C GLN A 9 -13.91 -2.04 15.81
N PHE A 10 -13.41 -1.98 14.57
CA PHE A 10 -13.46 -0.80 13.72
C PHE A 10 -14.08 -1.12 12.38
N ASP A 11 -14.85 -0.18 11.83
CA ASP A 11 -15.40 -0.29 10.47
C ASP A 11 -14.30 -0.29 9.41
N TYR A 12 -13.22 0.46 9.66
CA TYR A 12 -12.05 0.56 8.81
C TYR A 12 -10.76 0.57 9.65
N VAL A 13 -9.74 -0.13 9.15
CA VAL A 13 -8.39 -0.13 9.73
C VAL A 13 -7.41 0.34 8.67
N LEU A 14 -6.84 1.52 8.84
CA LEU A 14 -5.76 2.02 7.99
C LEU A 14 -4.42 1.65 8.62
N ILE A 15 -3.59 0.93 7.87
CA ILE A 15 -2.25 0.56 8.29
C ILE A 15 -1.28 1.44 7.53
N ASP A 16 -0.67 2.39 8.23
CA ASP A 16 0.45 3.15 7.70
C ASP A 16 1.72 2.33 7.81
N THR A 17 2.49 2.25 6.73
CA THR A 17 3.76 1.53 6.67
C THR A 17 4.86 2.52 6.34
N PRO A 18 6.08 2.35 6.87
CA PRO A 18 7.22 3.11 6.38
C PRO A 18 7.42 2.89 4.87
N ASP A 19 8.32 3.67 4.27
CA ASP A 19 8.74 3.55 2.88
C ASP A 19 8.97 2.09 2.48
N LEU A 20 8.47 1.71 1.29
CA LEU A 20 8.30 0.33 0.77
C LEU A 20 9.51 -0.58 1.03
N THR A 21 9.66 -1.11 2.24
CA THR A 21 10.57 -2.23 2.49
C THR A 21 9.82 -3.50 2.11
N VAL A 22 10.51 -4.39 1.39
CA VAL A 22 9.91 -5.67 0.96
C VAL A 22 9.41 -6.47 2.17
N ALA A 23 10.08 -6.37 3.32
CA ALA A 23 9.74 -7.10 4.53
C ALA A 23 8.41 -6.65 5.15
N ASP A 24 8.19 -5.34 5.30
CA ASP A 24 6.98 -4.81 5.92
C ASP A 24 5.74 -5.11 5.07
N ILE A 25 5.88 -4.98 3.75
CA ILE A 25 4.80 -5.29 2.81
C ILE A 25 4.42 -6.77 2.88
N VAL A 26 5.40 -7.67 2.91
CA VAL A 26 5.13 -9.12 3.01
C VAL A 26 4.41 -9.47 4.33
N ALA A 27 4.70 -8.76 5.42
CA ALA A 27 4.05 -8.98 6.69
C ALA A 27 2.60 -8.46 6.74
N VAL A 28 2.30 -7.33 6.09
CA VAL A 28 1.01 -6.64 6.20
C VAL A 28 0.05 -6.96 5.05
N ALA A 29 0.54 -7.05 3.82
CA ALA A 29 -0.29 -7.19 2.61
C ALA A 29 -1.22 -8.42 2.63
N PRO A 30 -0.85 -9.59 3.19
CA PRO A 30 -1.78 -10.71 3.31
C PRO A 30 -3.02 -10.40 4.17
N HIS A 31 -2.93 -9.44 5.10
CA HIS A 31 -3.98 -9.12 6.07
C HIS A 31 -4.84 -7.89 5.72
N ALA A 32 -4.39 -7.04 4.79
CA ALA A 32 -5.13 -5.86 4.32
C ALA A 32 -6.11 -6.25 3.21
N ASP A 33 -7.34 -5.72 3.15
CA ASP A 33 -8.24 -6.05 2.04
C ASP A 33 -7.82 -5.36 0.73
N GLU A 34 -7.20 -4.18 0.85
CA GLU A 34 -6.82 -3.32 -0.27
C GLU A 34 -5.45 -2.67 -0.02
N LEU A 35 -4.75 -2.31 -1.10
CA LEU A 35 -3.45 -1.66 -1.04
C LEU A 35 -3.51 -0.27 -1.69
N ILE A 36 -2.93 0.74 -1.04
CA ILE A 36 -2.80 2.09 -1.57
C ILE A 36 -1.32 2.39 -1.77
N LEU A 37 -0.92 2.62 -3.01
CA LEU A 37 0.42 3.10 -3.36
C LEU A 37 0.39 4.62 -3.42
N VAL A 38 1.18 5.28 -2.58
CA VAL A 38 1.32 6.74 -2.58
C VAL A 38 2.59 7.14 -3.31
N ALA A 39 2.47 7.95 -4.36
CA ALA A 39 3.60 8.47 -5.12
C ALA A 39 3.64 10.01 -5.03
N ARG A 40 4.75 10.56 -4.54
CA ARG A 40 4.96 12.01 -4.46
C ARG A 40 5.32 12.59 -5.83
N ARG A 41 4.57 13.59 -6.30
CA ARG A 41 4.85 14.31 -7.57
C ARG A 41 6.27 14.87 -7.56
N SER A 42 6.92 14.85 -8.72
CA SER A 42 8.29 15.36 -8.95
C SER A 42 9.42 14.68 -8.15
N HIS A 43 9.10 13.75 -7.25
CA HIS A 43 10.08 13.02 -6.43
C HIS A 43 10.19 11.54 -6.82
N VAL A 44 9.13 10.97 -7.42
CA VAL A 44 9.12 9.57 -7.86
C VAL A 44 9.03 9.49 -9.38
N ARG A 45 9.92 8.70 -9.99
CA ARG A 45 9.89 8.41 -11.44
C ARG A 45 8.76 7.45 -11.78
N ARG A 46 8.18 7.58 -12.97
CA ARG A 46 7.08 6.72 -13.43
C ARG A 46 7.44 5.24 -13.42
N GLU A 47 8.67 4.91 -13.74
CA GLU A 47 9.19 3.54 -13.78
C GLU A 47 9.18 2.92 -12.38
N ALA A 48 9.55 3.69 -11.36
CA ALA A 48 9.52 3.22 -9.97
C ALA A 48 8.09 2.93 -9.49
N VAL A 49 7.12 3.77 -9.87
CA VAL A 49 5.69 3.53 -9.58
C VAL A 49 5.20 2.25 -10.27
N LYS A 50 5.59 2.01 -11.53
CA LYS A 50 5.24 0.78 -12.26
C LYS A 50 5.81 -0.46 -11.59
N SER A 51 7.11 -0.46 -11.27
CA SER A 51 7.76 -1.59 -10.61
C SER A 51 7.16 -1.89 -9.22
N ALA A 52 6.80 -0.84 -8.47
CA ALA A 52 6.10 -1.01 -7.20
C ALA A 52 4.70 -1.63 -7.40
N ALA A 53 3.92 -1.14 -8.36
CA ALA A 53 2.60 -1.70 -8.67
C ALA A 53 2.68 -3.17 -9.14
N GLU A 54 3.68 -3.53 -9.95
CA GLU A 54 3.96 -4.91 -10.39
C GLU A 54 4.43 -5.82 -9.24
N PHE A 55 5.15 -5.28 -8.26
CA PHE A 55 5.51 -6.02 -7.06
C PHE A 55 4.27 -6.26 -6.19
N LEU A 56 3.47 -5.22 -5.96
CA LEU A 56 2.29 -5.28 -5.11
C LEU A 56 1.18 -6.16 -5.70
N SER A 57 1.07 -6.26 -7.03
CA SER A 57 0.11 -7.14 -7.69
C SER A 57 0.33 -8.63 -7.40
N ARG A 58 1.52 -9.01 -6.92
CA ARG A 58 1.87 -10.39 -6.51
C ARG A 58 1.19 -10.83 -5.22
N PHE A 59 0.65 -9.91 -4.42
CA PHE A 59 -0.07 -10.22 -3.18
C PHE A 59 -1.53 -10.66 -3.41
N ASN A 60 -1.77 -11.32 -4.56
CA ASN A 60 -2.99 -12.00 -4.99
C ASN A 60 -4.31 -11.24 -4.81
N GLY A 61 -4.79 -10.65 -5.91
CA GLY A 61 -6.22 -10.35 -6.10
C GLY A 61 -6.73 -9.06 -5.48
N LYS A 62 -5.86 -8.25 -4.86
CA LYS A 62 -6.23 -6.98 -4.24
C LYS A 62 -5.97 -5.82 -5.20
N PRO A 63 -6.95 -4.93 -5.44
CA PRO A 63 -6.71 -3.75 -6.25
C PRO A 63 -5.64 -2.88 -5.58
N VAL A 64 -4.60 -2.54 -6.34
CA VAL A 64 -3.62 -1.52 -5.95
C VAL A 64 -4.13 -0.18 -6.46
N ARG A 65 -4.51 0.72 -5.55
CA ARG A 65 -4.90 2.09 -5.89
C ARG A 65 -3.69 3.01 -5.83
N LEU A 66 -3.50 3.84 -6.85
CA LEU A 66 -2.46 4.86 -6.87
C LEU A 66 -3.02 6.19 -6.38
N VAL A 67 -2.37 6.79 -5.39
CA VAL A 67 -2.57 8.19 -4.99
C VAL A 67 -1.33 8.98 -5.40
N VAL A 68 -1.51 10.04 -6.19
CA VAL A 68 -0.43 11.00 -6.48
C VAL A 68 -0.53 12.14 -5.48
N ASN A 69 0.40 12.18 -4.55
CA ASN A 69 0.47 13.24 -3.54
C ASN A 69 1.25 14.45 -4.06
N GLU A 70 0.97 15.64 -3.52
CA GLU A 70 1.53 16.93 -3.96
C GLU A 70 1.30 17.18 -5.46
N SER A 71 0.12 16.78 -5.95
CA SER A 71 -0.25 16.90 -7.35
C SER A 71 -0.52 18.34 -7.77
N GLU A 72 -0.87 19.23 -6.85
CA GLU A 72 -1.02 20.66 -7.09
C GLU A 72 0.30 21.39 -6.82
N GLY A 73 0.66 22.25 -7.77
CA GLY A 73 1.72 23.25 -7.70
C GLY A 73 1.24 24.48 -8.44
#